data_AF-A0A091WMK1-F1
#
_entry.id   AF-A0A091WMK1-F1
#
_cell.length_a   1.000
_cell.length_b   1.000
_cell.length_c   1.000
_cell.angle_alpha   90.00
_cell.angle_beta   90.00
_cell.angle_gamma   90.00
#
_symmetry.space_group_name_H-M   'P 1'
#
loop_
_entity.id
_entity.type
_entity.pdbx_description
1 polymer ?
#
loop_
_entity_poly.entity_id
_entity_poly.type
_entity_poly.pdbx_seq_one_letter_code
_entity_poly.pdbx_strand_id
1 'polypeptide(L)'
;GAECGINAEVEKQLEMGKKLLAGGETAEACFHFHAAIEGDSDNYIAYYRRATVYLAMGKSKAAIRDLSKVVELKQDFTSARLQRGQLLLKQGKFDEAEDDFKNVLKSSPSNNEEKEAQTQLTKSDELQRLHSQALSAYQQEDYEAAISLLDEILAVCVWDAELRELRAECYIKEGEPSKAISDLKAAAKLKNDNTEAFYKISRIYYQLGDHELSLSEVRECLKLDQDHKQCFSLYKKVKKLNKQIESAEELIREGRYEDAINKYDSVMKTEPEVPIYATRAKERICHCLSKNQQATEAIKVCTEVLQLEPSNVNALKDRAEAYLLEDLYEEAIKDYETAQANSENDQQIREGLERAQRMLKQSQKRDYYKILGVKRNARKQEIIKAYRKLASQWHPDNFQSEEEKKKAEKKFIDIAAAKEVLTDPEMRRKFDAGEDPLDAESQQGGGNPFHRNWNTWQGFNPFGSGGGPFTFKFHFS
;
A
#
# COMPACT_ATOMS: atom_id res chain seq x y z
N GLY A 1 24.87 -63.85 -29.94
CA GLY A 1 23.84 -63.15 -30.72
C GLY A 1 22.88 -62.35 -29.85
N ALA A 2 23.38 -61.61 -28.84
CA ALA A 2 22.55 -60.76 -27.96
C ALA A 2 22.78 -59.25 -28.16
N GLU A 3 23.92 -58.84 -28.73
CA GLU A 3 24.25 -57.41 -28.97
C GLU A 3 23.38 -56.74 -30.05
N CYS A 4 22.81 -57.51 -30.98
CA CYS A 4 22.01 -56.95 -32.07
C CYS A 4 20.60 -56.50 -31.64
N GLY A 5 20.10 -56.96 -30.48
CA GLY A 5 18.76 -56.63 -29.98
C GLY A 5 18.70 -55.36 -29.12
N ILE A 6 19.77 -55.09 -28.36
CA ILE A 6 19.86 -53.92 -27.46
C ILE A 6 19.92 -52.62 -28.28
N ASN A 7 20.72 -52.59 -29.35
CA ASN A 7 20.83 -51.42 -30.23
C ASN A 7 19.55 -51.12 -31.02
N ALA A 8 18.75 -52.14 -31.37
CA ALA A 8 17.51 -51.95 -32.12
C ALA A 8 16.41 -51.27 -31.28
N GLU A 9 16.34 -51.61 -29.99
CA GLU A 9 15.37 -50.98 -29.09
C GLU A 9 15.80 -49.54 -28.76
N VAL A 10 17.09 -49.27 -28.53
CA VAL A 10 17.61 -47.90 -28.31
C VAL A 10 17.31 -47.00 -29.52
N GLU A 11 17.57 -47.46 -30.74
CA GLU A 11 17.30 -46.68 -31.96
C GLU A 11 15.80 -46.39 -32.13
N LYS A 12 14.94 -47.35 -31.81
CA LYS A 12 13.49 -47.16 -31.81
C LYS A 12 13.05 -46.10 -30.79
N GLN A 13 13.62 -46.12 -29.57
CA GLN A 13 13.34 -45.09 -28.56
C GLN A 13 13.81 -43.70 -29.03
N LEU A 14 14.97 -43.59 -29.68
CA LEU A 14 15.47 -42.35 -30.27
C LEU A 14 14.54 -41.80 -31.36
N GLU A 15 14.09 -42.65 -32.28
CA GLU A 15 13.17 -42.24 -33.35
C GLU A 15 11.80 -41.82 -32.82
N MET A 16 11.26 -42.55 -31.84
CA MET A 16 10.00 -42.19 -31.18
C MET A 16 10.13 -40.83 -30.47
N GLY A 17 11.21 -40.62 -29.72
CA GLY A 17 11.48 -39.35 -29.05
C GLY A 17 11.63 -38.18 -30.03
N LYS A 18 12.31 -38.38 -31.17
CA LYS A 18 12.42 -37.36 -32.24
C LYS A 18 11.05 -36.97 -32.81
N LYS A 19 10.20 -37.96 -33.08
CA LYS A 19 8.85 -37.73 -33.63
C LYS A 19 7.97 -36.95 -32.65
N LEU A 20 7.99 -37.33 -31.37
CA LEU A 20 7.25 -36.64 -30.32
C LEU A 20 7.76 -35.21 -30.10
N LEU A 21 9.08 -35.00 -30.14
CA LEU A 21 9.66 -33.66 -30.06
C LEU A 21 9.22 -32.78 -31.23
N ALA A 22 9.18 -33.32 -32.45
CA ALA A 22 8.67 -32.62 -33.62
C ALA A 22 7.16 -32.31 -33.52
N GLY A 23 6.40 -33.16 -32.81
CA GLY A 23 4.99 -32.94 -32.46
C GLY A 23 4.75 -31.95 -31.32
N GLY A 24 5.81 -31.45 -30.66
CA GLY A 24 5.72 -30.56 -29.49
C GLY A 24 5.48 -31.28 -28.17
N GLU A 25 5.43 -32.62 -28.17
CA GLU A 25 5.18 -33.48 -27.00
C GLU A 25 6.49 -33.68 -26.20
N THR A 26 6.99 -32.60 -25.63
CA THR A 26 8.31 -32.56 -24.98
C THR A 26 8.43 -33.52 -23.79
N ALA A 27 7.38 -33.70 -22.99
CA ALA A 27 7.40 -34.59 -21.81
C ALA A 27 7.60 -36.06 -22.20
N GLU A 28 6.85 -36.54 -23.18
CA GLU A 28 6.95 -37.90 -23.69
C GLU A 28 8.26 -38.12 -24.46
N ALA A 29 8.69 -37.13 -25.25
CA ALA A 29 10.00 -37.16 -25.89
C ALA A 29 11.14 -37.35 -24.88
N CYS A 30 11.07 -36.65 -23.74
CA CYS A 30 12.04 -36.79 -22.65
C CYS A 30 12.07 -38.20 -22.06
N PHE A 31 10.90 -38.83 -21.88
CA PHE A 31 10.78 -40.21 -21.40
C PHE A 31 11.47 -41.19 -22.36
N HIS A 32 11.21 -41.07 -23.67
CA HIS A 32 11.85 -41.93 -24.67
C HIS A 32 13.37 -41.73 -24.74
N PHE A 33 13.85 -40.49 -24.66
CA PHE A 33 15.31 -40.25 -24.60
C PHE A 33 15.94 -40.72 -23.28
N HIS A 34 15.18 -40.73 -22.18
CA HIS A 34 15.65 -41.34 -20.93
C HIS A 34 15.79 -42.86 -21.07
N ALA A 35 14.77 -43.54 -21.61
CA ALA A 35 14.82 -44.98 -21.89
C ALA A 35 15.96 -45.35 -22.86
N ALA A 36 16.23 -44.51 -23.87
CA ALA A 36 17.37 -44.70 -24.76
C ALA A 36 18.72 -44.66 -24.04
N ILE A 37 18.87 -43.79 -23.03
CA ILE A 37 20.08 -43.70 -22.20
C ILE A 37 20.21 -44.88 -21.23
N GLU A 38 19.09 -45.39 -20.71
CA GLU A 38 19.11 -46.61 -19.88
C GLU A 38 19.49 -47.86 -20.70
N GLY A 39 19.10 -47.90 -21.96
CA GLY A 39 19.46 -48.99 -22.89
C GLY A 39 20.91 -48.92 -23.40
N ASP A 40 21.46 -47.72 -23.57
CA ASP A 40 22.86 -47.49 -23.94
C ASP A 40 23.39 -46.20 -23.29
N SER A 41 24.18 -46.36 -22.23
CA SER A 41 24.73 -45.25 -21.44
C SER A 41 25.88 -44.50 -22.11
N ASP A 42 26.42 -45.02 -23.22
CA ASP A 42 27.51 -44.38 -23.96
C ASP A 42 27.00 -43.68 -25.24
N ASN A 43 25.70 -43.73 -25.50
CA ASN A 43 25.07 -43.07 -26.65
C ASN A 43 24.97 -41.55 -26.48
N TYR A 44 25.99 -40.82 -26.93
CA TYR A 44 26.02 -39.35 -26.86
C TYR A 44 24.83 -38.68 -27.57
N ILE A 45 24.22 -39.30 -28.58
CA ILE A 45 23.07 -38.74 -29.30
C ILE A 45 21.85 -38.70 -28.38
N ALA A 46 21.65 -39.75 -27.58
CA ALA A 46 20.55 -39.82 -26.63
C ALA A 46 20.64 -38.69 -25.58
N TYR A 47 21.83 -38.46 -25.01
CA TYR A 47 22.09 -37.33 -24.12
C TYR A 47 21.86 -35.99 -24.81
N TYR A 48 22.38 -35.80 -26.03
CA TYR A 48 22.20 -34.53 -26.76
C TYR A 48 20.73 -34.24 -27.03
N ARG A 49 19.96 -35.24 -27.48
CA ARG A 49 18.53 -35.08 -27.74
C ARG A 49 17.77 -34.79 -26.46
N ARG A 50 18.04 -35.50 -25.36
CA ARG A 50 17.43 -35.19 -24.06
C ARG A 50 17.78 -33.79 -23.58
N ALA A 51 19.01 -33.33 -23.77
CA ALA A 51 19.41 -31.96 -23.47
C ALA A 51 18.59 -30.94 -24.27
N THR A 52 18.39 -31.14 -25.58
CA THR A 52 17.56 -30.23 -26.40
C THR A 52 16.11 -30.18 -25.93
N VAL A 53 15.56 -31.32 -25.46
CA VAL A 53 14.23 -31.35 -24.85
C VAL A 53 14.21 -30.60 -23.52
N TYR A 54 15.23 -30.77 -22.67
CA TYR A 54 15.35 -29.98 -21.45
C TYR A 54 15.45 -28.48 -21.72
N LEU A 55 16.12 -28.06 -22.79
CA LEU A 55 16.14 -26.66 -23.21
C LEU A 55 14.77 -26.15 -23.64
N ALA A 56 14.03 -26.93 -24.44
CA ALA A 56 12.66 -26.60 -24.81
C ALA A 56 11.71 -26.51 -23.59
N MET A 57 11.99 -27.28 -22.53
CA MET A 57 11.27 -27.23 -21.26
C MET A 57 11.75 -26.12 -20.29
N GLY A 58 12.80 -25.36 -20.65
CA GLY A 58 13.42 -24.39 -19.74
C GLY A 58 14.21 -25.00 -18.56
N LYS A 59 14.52 -26.30 -18.60
CA LYS A 59 15.26 -27.05 -17.56
C LYS A 59 16.77 -26.96 -17.76
N SER A 60 17.33 -25.75 -17.69
CA SER A 60 18.75 -25.47 -17.98
C SER A 60 19.75 -26.32 -17.18
N LYS A 61 19.54 -26.51 -15.87
CA LYS A 61 20.41 -27.34 -15.01
C LYS A 61 20.45 -28.81 -15.41
N ALA A 62 19.37 -29.34 -15.97
CA ALA A 62 19.36 -30.71 -16.51
C ALA A 62 20.03 -30.77 -17.88
N ALA A 63 19.79 -29.78 -18.74
CA ALA A 63 20.42 -29.67 -20.05
C ALA A 63 21.95 -29.58 -19.95
N ILE A 64 22.52 -28.76 -19.06
CA ILE A 64 23.97 -28.62 -18.90
C ILE A 64 24.63 -29.94 -18.49
N ARG A 65 23.98 -30.73 -17.62
CA ARG A 65 24.50 -32.05 -17.21
C ARG A 65 24.58 -33.00 -18.40
N ASP A 66 23.51 -33.08 -19.19
CA ASP A 66 23.50 -33.92 -20.39
C ASP A 66 24.48 -33.42 -21.45
N LEU A 67 24.57 -32.11 -21.71
CA LEU A 67 25.54 -31.54 -22.66
C LEU A 67 26.98 -31.78 -22.22
N SER A 68 27.26 -31.71 -20.92
CA SER A 68 28.59 -32.05 -20.39
C SER A 68 28.93 -33.50 -20.65
N LYS A 69 27.97 -34.42 -20.45
CA LYS A 69 28.15 -35.83 -20.78
C LYS A 69 28.38 -36.06 -22.29
N VAL A 70 27.72 -35.29 -23.15
CA VAL A 70 27.96 -35.32 -24.60
C VAL A 70 29.39 -34.90 -24.93
N VAL A 71 29.87 -33.80 -24.34
CA VAL A 71 31.24 -33.30 -24.58
C VAL A 71 32.29 -34.27 -24.04
N GLU A 72 32.01 -34.97 -22.93
CA GLU A 72 32.86 -36.05 -22.41
C GLU A 72 32.94 -37.26 -23.36
N LEU A 73 31.79 -37.74 -23.85
CA LEU A 73 31.71 -38.90 -24.74
C LEU A 73 32.23 -38.59 -26.15
N LYS A 74 32.03 -37.36 -26.63
CA LYS A 74 32.36 -36.96 -28.00
C LYS A 74 32.87 -35.51 -28.04
N GLN A 75 34.19 -35.36 -27.96
CA GLN A 75 34.87 -34.06 -27.89
C GLN A 75 34.85 -33.25 -29.20
N ASP A 76 34.68 -33.89 -30.35
CA ASP A 76 34.58 -33.25 -31.67
C ASP A 76 33.16 -32.75 -31.98
N PHE A 77 32.18 -33.03 -31.11
CA PHE A 77 30.80 -32.60 -31.34
C PHE A 77 30.57 -31.14 -30.93
N THR A 78 30.94 -30.24 -31.85
CA THR A 78 30.89 -28.77 -31.70
C THR A 78 29.53 -28.24 -31.30
N SER A 79 28.44 -28.79 -31.84
CA SER A 79 27.08 -28.28 -31.57
C SER A 79 26.70 -28.40 -30.08
N ALA A 80 27.05 -29.50 -29.41
CA ALA A 80 26.77 -29.64 -27.97
C ALA A 80 27.63 -28.67 -27.14
N ARG A 81 28.90 -28.47 -27.53
CA ARG A 81 29.79 -27.53 -26.85
C ARG A 81 29.32 -26.08 -27.02
N LEU A 82 28.89 -25.70 -28.23
CA LEU A 82 28.31 -24.38 -28.50
C LEU A 82 27.06 -24.14 -27.65
N GLN A 83 26.15 -25.12 -27.59
CA GLN A 83 24.95 -25.03 -26.75
C GLN A 83 25.30 -24.96 -25.26
N ARG A 84 26.31 -25.71 -24.79
CA ARG A 84 26.76 -25.65 -23.39
C ARG A 84 27.33 -24.27 -23.06
N GLY A 85 28.20 -23.72 -23.89
CA GLY A 85 28.75 -22.36 -23.73
C GLY A 85 27.67 -21.29 -23.65
N GLN A 86 26.62 -21.37 -24.48
CA GLN A 86 25.48 -20.43 -24.42
C GLN A 86 24.72 -20.50 -23.09
N LEU A 87 24.55 -21.70 -22.52
CA LEU A 87 23.88 -21.87 -21.23
C LEU A 87 24.75 -21.40 -20.08
N LEU A 88 26.05 -21.68 -20.14
CA LEU A 88 27.03 -21.19 -19.16
C LEU A 88 27.06 -19.66 -19.15
N LEU A 89 27.03 -19.02 -20.33
CA LEU A 89 26.93 -17.56 -20.44
C LEU A 89 25.64 -17.02 -19.82
N LYS A 90 24.49 -17.68 -20.05
CA LYS A 90 23.22 -17.30 -19.40
C LYS A 90 23.23 -17.47 -17.87
N GLN A 91 24.11 -18.32 -17.34
CA GLN A 91 24.36 -18.50 -15.91
C GLN A 91 25.44 -17.56 -15.35
N GLY A 92 26.03 -16.70 -16.18
CA GLY A 92 27.12 -15.79 -15.76
C GLY A 92 28.48 -16.48 -15.58
N LYS A 93 28.63 -17.74 -16.01
CA LYS A 93 29.89 -18.48 -15.96
C LYS A 93 30.77 -18.13 -17.17
N PHE A 94 31.27 -16.89 -17.19
CA PHE A 94 32.00 -16.31 -18.33
C PHE A 94 33.20 -17.17 -18.74
N ASP A 95 34.10 -17.51 -17.80
CA ASP A 95 35.33 -18.27 -18.12
C ASP A 95 35.03 -19.66 -18.71
N GLU A 96 34.06 -20.39 -18.13
CA GLU A 96 33.64 -21.71 -18.64
C GLU A 96 32.98 -21.60 -20.02
N ALA A 97 32.16 -20.57 -20.24
CA ALA A 97 31.52 -20.33 -21.53
C ALA A 97 32.54 -20.00 -22.63
N GLU A 98 33.52 -19.17 -22.32
CA GLU A 98 34.58 -18.80 -23.26
C GLU A 98 35.47 -19.98 -23.63
N ASP A 99 35.82 -20.84 -22.68
CA ASP A 99 36.57 -22.06 -22.97
C ASP A 99 35.80 -22.93 -23.97
N ASP A 100 34.49 -23.09 -23.76
CA ASP A 100 33.62 -23.82 -24.69
C ASP A 100 33.63 -23.20 -26.09
N PHE A 101 33.42 -21.89 -26.22
CA PHE A 101 33.43 -21.22 -27.52
C PHE A 101 34.80 -21.27 -28.21
N LYS A 102 35.90 -21.05 -27.46
CA LYS A 102 37.27 -21.18 -27.98
C LYS A 102 37.55 -22.60 -28.48
N ASN A 103 37.05 -23.62 -27.79
CA ASN A 103 37.20 -25.02 -28.19
C ASN A 103 36.30 -25.41 -29.39
N VAL A 104 35.14 -24.75 -29.58
CA VAL A 104 34.35 -24.87 -30.82
C VAL A 104 35.18 -24.37 -32.01
N LEU A 105 35.81 -23.20 -31.91
CA LEU A 105 36.63 -22.62 -32.98
C LEU A 105 37.85 -23.48 -33.34
N LYS A 106 38.38 -24.27 -32.40
CA LYS A 106 39.51 -25.20 -32.63
C LYS A 106 39.10 -26.53 -33.30
N SER A 107 37.81 -26.90 -33.28
CA SER A 107 37.35 -28.27 -33.61
C SER A 107 36.72 -28.39 -35.01
N SER A 108 37.15 -27.57 -35.98
CA SER A 108 36.61 -27.54 -37.35
C SER A 108 35.08 -27.32 -37.42
N PRO A 109 34.57 -26.20 -36.89
CA PRO A 109 33.13 -25.91 -36.88
C PRO A 109 32.57 -25.65 -38.27
N SER A 110 31.24 -25.74 -38.43
CA SER A 110 30.59 -25.19 -39.62
C SER A 110 30.70 -23.65 -39.65
N ASN A 111 30.62 -23.02 -40.82
CA ASN A 111 30.70 -21.55 -40.96
C ASN A 111 29.67 -20.81 -40.08
N ASN A 112 28.50 -21.40 -39.85
CA ASN A 112 27.48 -20.84 -38.97
C ASN A 112 27.89 -20.94 -37.49
N GLU A 113 28.37 -22.11 -37.06
CA GLU A 113 28.85 -22.33 -35.69
C GLU A 113 30.07 -21.47 -35.37
N GLU A 114 30.98 -21.28 -36.33
CA GLU A 114 32.14 -20.39 -36.20
C GLU A 114 31.70 -18.94 -35.94
N LYS A 115 30.81 -18.41 -36.78
CA LYS A 115 30.27 -17.05 -36.62
C LYS A 115 29.52 -16.88 -35.30
N GLU A 116 28.73 -17.89 -34.90
CA GLU A 116 27.99 -17.86 -33.65
C GLU A 116 28.93 -17.89 -32.44
N ALA A 117 29.91 -18.79 -32.41
CA ALA A 117 30.91 -18.87 -31.35
C ALA A 117 31.70 -17.55 -31.23
N GLN A 118 32.12 -16.95 -32.34
CA GLN A 118 32.84 -15.67 -32.33
C GLN A 118 31.98 -14.53 -31.78
N THR A 119 30.69 -14.50 -32.14
CA THR A 119 29.73 -13.51 -31.66
C THR A 119 29.48 -13.66 -30.16
N GLN A 120 29.35 -14.89 -29.66
CA GLN A 120 29.20 -15.14 -28.22
C GLN A 120 30.47 -14.83 -27.43
N LEU A 121 31.67 -15.03 -28.00
CA LEU A 121 32.94 -14.63 -27.36
C LEU A 121 33.02 -13.12 -27.16
N THR A 122 32.78 -12.32 -28.21
CA THR A 122 32.78 -10.86 -28.09
C THR A 122 31.77 -10.38 -27.04
N LYS A 123 30.61 -11.04 -26.97
CA LYS A 123 29.58 -10.75 -25.98
C LYS A 123 30.01 -11.12 -24.55
N SER A 124 30.69 -12.25 -24.38
CA SER A 124 31.25 -12.67 -23.09
C SER A 124 32.29 -11.67 -22.58
N ASP A 125 33.22 -11.26 -23.44
CA ASP A 125 34.25 -10.25 -23.11
C ASP A 125 33.62 -8.94 -22.63
N GLU A 126 32.57 -8.48 -23.31
CA GLU A 126 31.83 -7.28 -22.93
C GLU A 126 31.14 -7.44 -21.57
N LEU A 127 30.46 -8.57 -21.34
CA LEU A 127 29.79 -8.85 -20.07
C LEU A 127 30.76 -8.96 -18.90
N GLN A 128 31.95 -9.54 -19.10
CA GLN A 128 32.98 -9.63 -18.07
C GLN A 128 33.54 -8.24 -17.70
N ARG A 129 33.67 -7.34 -18.68
CA ARG A 129 34.01 -5.93 -18.45
C ARG A 129 32.91 -5.23 -17.64
N LEU A 130 31.64 -5.36 -18.05
CA LEU A 130 30.51 -4.78 -17.32
C LEU A 130 30.42 -5.32 -15.90
N HIS A 131 30.61 -6.62 -15.71
CA HIS A 131 30.63 -7.27 -14.40
C HIS A 131 31.70 -6.67 -13.48
N SER A 132 32.91 -6.49 -13.99
CA SER A 132 34.00 -5.84 -13.24
C SER A 132 33.67 -4.39 -12.87
N GLN A 133 33.01 -3.66 -13.77
CA GLN A 133 32.55 -2.29 -13.51
C GLN A 133 31.44 -2.26 -12.45
N ALA A 134 30.48 -3.19 -12.51
CA ALA A 134 29.38 -3.28 -11.54
C ALA A 134 29.92 -3.58 -10.13
N LEU A 135 30.88 -4.50 -10.00
CA LEU A 135 31.54 -4.78 -8.73
C LEU A 135 32.32 -3.58 -8.19
N SER A 136 33.03 -2.86 -9.07
CA SER A 136 33.75 -1.63 -8.69
C SER A 136 32.78 -0.53 -8.22
N ALA A 137 31.67 -0.33 -8.92
CA ALA A 137 30.64 0.64 -8.53
C ALA A 137 30.03 0.28 -7.16
N TYR A 138 29.68 -1.00 -6.96
CA TYR A 138 29.19 -1.50 -5.68
C TYR A 138 30.18 -1.26 -4.53
N GLN A 139 31.48 -1.51 -4.75
CA GLN A 139 32.53 -1.26 -3.75
C GLN A 139 32.72 0.23 -3.43
N GLN A 140 32.42 1.10 -4.37
CA GLN A 140 32.46 2.56 -4.21
C GLN A 140 31.15 3.11 -3.61
N GLU A 141 30.21 2.23 -3.25
CA GLU A 141 28.87 2.58 -2.77
C GLU A 141 28.03 3.38 -3.79
N ASP A 142 28.41 3.34 -5.07
CA ASP A 142 27.61 3.88 -6.18
C ASP A 142 26.61 2.80 -6.65
N TYR A 143 25.55 2.64 -5.87
CA TYR A 143 24.56 1.59 -6.09
C TYR A 143 23.69 1.86 -7.33
N GLU A 144 23.40 3.12 -7.68
CA GLU A 144 22.68 3.47 -8.90
C GLU A 144 23.44 3.03 -10.15
N ALA A 145 24.75 3.34 -10.24
CA ALA A 145 25.58 2.89 -11.35
C ALA A 145 25.70 1.36 -11.38
N ALA A 146 25.86 0.72 -10.21
CA ALA A 146 25.89 -0.74 -10.11
C ALA A 146 24.58 -1.36 -10.63
N ILE A 147 23.42 -0.81 -10.27
CA ILE A 147 22.09 -1.28 -10.74
C ILE A 147 22.01 -1.18 -12.27
N SER A 148 22.38 -0.05 -12.87
CA SER A 148 22.33 0.11 -14.33
C SER A 148 23.20 -0.90 -15.06
N LEU A 149 24.43 -1.13 -14.57
CA LEU A 149 25.33 -2.13 -15.15
C LEU A 149 24.79 -3.55 -14.98
N LEU A 150 24.20 -3.86 -13.83
CA LEU A 150 23.58 -5.16 -13.56
C LEU A 150 22.32 -5.38 -14.40
N ASP A 151 21.55 -4.34 -14.71
CA ASP A 151 20.41 -4.43 -15.64
C ASP A 151 20.87 -4.85 -17.05
N GLU A 152 21.96 -4.27 -17.56
CA GLU A 152 22.53 -4.65 -18.84
C GLU A 152 23.05 -6.10 -18.84
N ILE A 153 23.74 -6.51 -17.78
CA ILE A 153 24.27 -7.88 -17.66
C ILE A 153 23.12 -8.90 -17.57
N LEU A 154 22.12 -8.64 -16.72
CA LEU A 154 21.00 -9.55 -16.45
C LEU A 154 19.99 -9.61 -17.61
N ALA A 155 20.04 -8.68 -18.57
CA ALA A 155 19.33 -8.82 -19.85
C ALA A 155 19.86 -10.02 -20.67
N VAL A 156 21.10 -10.46 -20.42
CA VAL A 156 21.71 -11.63 -21.05
C VAL A 156 21.82 -12.80 -20.08
N CYS A 157 22.41 -12.55 -18.90
CA CYS A 157 22.70 -13.53 -17.86
C CYS A 157 21.47 -13.78 -16.98
N VAL A 158 20.36 -14.15 -17.61
CA VAL A 158 19.04 -14.22 -16.96
C VAL A 158 18.96 -15.21 -15.79
N TRP A 159 19.89 -16.19 -15.74
CA TRP A 159 19.97 -17.26 -14.74
C TRP A 159 21.17 -17.13 -13.80
N ASP A 160 21.83 -15.99 -13.78
CA ASP A 160 22.84 -15.68 -12.78
C ASP A 160 22.13 -15.28 -11.46
N ALA A 161 22.29 -16.10 -10.43
CA ALA A 161 21.63 -15.88 -9.15
C ALA A 161 22.45 -14.91 -8.28
N GLU A 162 23.77 -14.96 -8.37
CA GLU A 162 24.71 -14.11 -7.66
C GLU A 162 24.56 -12.64 -8.05
N LEU A 163 24.43 -12.34 -9.34
CA LEU A 163 24.23 -10.97 -9.81
C LEU A 163 22.84 -10.42 -9.51
N ARG A 164 21.83 -11.29 -9.46
CA ARG A 164 20.50 -10.91 -8.95
C ARG A 164 20.55 -10.59 -7.46
N GLU A 165 21.24 -11.39 -6.67
CA GLU A 165 21.45 -11.12 -5.24
C GLU A 165 22.23 -9.81 -5.02
N LEU A 166 23.24 -9.54 -5.85
CA LEU A 166 23.99 -8.28 -5.81
C LEU A 166 23.09 -7.08 -6.14
N ARG A 167 22.29 -7.16 -7.21
CA ARG A 167 21.35 -6.08 -7.57
C ARG A 167 20.27 -5.88 -6.52
N ALA A 168 19.78 -6.95 -5.91
CA ALA A 168 18.87 -6.90 -4.78
C ALA A 168 19.48 -6.17 -3.58
N GLU A 169 20.76 -6.43 -3.28
CA GLU A 169 21.48 -5.72 -2.22
C GLU A 169 21.62 -4.23 -2.55
N CYS A 170 21.92 -3.86 -3.81
CA CYS A 170 21.92 -2.46 -4.24
C CYS A 170 20.56 -1.79 -4.00
N TYR A 171 19.44 -2.41 -4.39
CA TYR A 171 18.10 -1.86 -4.14
C TYR A 171 17.80 -1.67 -2.65
N ILE A 172 18.27 -2.57 -1.78
CA ILE A 172 18.11 -2.41 -0.32
C ILE A 172 18.92 -1.22 0.19
N LYS A 173 20.14 -1.01 -0.32
CA LYS A 173 21.02 0.11 0.06
C LYS A 173 20.49 1.46 -0.42
N GLU A 174 19.85 1.50 -1.59
CA GLU A 174 19.16 2.68 -2.14
C GLU A 174 17.83 3.00 -1.44
N GLY A 175 17.38 2.16 -0.51
CA GLY A 175 16.10 2.37 0.18
C GLY A 175 14.87 1.95 -0.64
N GLU A 176 15.06 1.11 -1.66
CA GLU A 176 14.00 0.53 -2.50
C GLU A 176 13.84 -1.00 -2.29
N PRO A 177 13.67 -1.50 -1.05
CA PRO A 177 13.71 -2.93 -0.75
C PRO A 177 12.58 -3.72 -1.45
N SER A 178 11.49 -3.07 -1.84
CA SER A 178 10.41 -3.70 -2.62
C SER A 178 10.89 -4.25 -3.98
N LYS A 179 11.82 -3.56 -4.65
CA LYS A 179 12.39 -4.03 -5.94
C LYS A 179 13.28 -5.25 -5.75
N ALA A 180 14.02 -5.31 -4.64
CA ALA A 180 14.90 -6.42 -4.27
C ALA A 180 14.17 -7.78 -4.16
N ILE A 181 12.89 -7.77 -3.76
CA ILE A 181 12.09 -9.00 -3.60
C ILE A 181 12.03 -9.80 -4.91
N SER A 182 11.88 -9.14 -6.06
CA SER A 182 11.78 -9.81 -7.35
C SER A 182 13.05 -10.59 -7.68
N ASP A 183 14.20 -9.96 -7.47
CA ASP A 183 15.51 -10.56 -7.73
C ASP A 183 15.84 -11.69 -6.76
N LEU A 184 15.57 -11.50 -5.47
CA LEU A 184 15.75 -12.55 -4.47
C LEU A 184 14.85 -13.76 -4.75
N LYS A 185 13.60 -13.55 -5.16
CA LYS A 185 12.70 -14.65 -5.55
C LYS A 185 13.19 -15.38 -6.80
N ALA A 186 13.74 -14.65 -7.77
CA ALA A 186 14.35 -15.28 -8.94
C ALA A 186 15.61 -16.07 -8.55
N ALA A 187 16.49 -15.53 -7.71
CA ALA A 187 17.69 -16.20 -7.22
C ALA A 187 17.36 -17.47 -6.40
N ALA A 188 16.34 -17.41 -5.53
CA ALA A 188 15.86 -18.56 -4.76
C ALA A 188 15.29 -19.68 -5.62
N LYS A 189 14.74 -19.36 -6.81
CA LYS A 189 14.28 -20.38 -7.78
C LYS A 189 15.43 -21.04 -8.55
N LEU A 190 16.54 -20.32 -8.73
CA LEU A 190 17.72 -20.82 -9.44
C LEU A 190 18.57 -21.72 -8.55
N LYS A 191 18.64 -21.42 -7.26
CA LYS A 191 19.38 -22.16 -6.23
C LYS A 191 18.41 -22.92 -5.30
N ASN A 192 18.36 -24.25 -5.43
CA ASN A 192 17.45 -25.10 -4.65
C ASN A 192 17.69 -25.08 -3.12
N ASP A 193 18.85 -24.58 -2.68
CA ASP A 193 19.35 -24.55 -1.31
C ASP A 193 19.58 -23.11 -0.81
N ASN A 194 18.86 -22.14 -1.36
CA ASN A 194 19.05 -20.73 -1.02
C ASN A 194 18.24 -20.29 0.21
N THR A 195 18.61 -20.84 1.36
CA THR A 195 18.02 -20.47 2.66
C THR A 195 18.16 -18.96 2.95
N GLU A 196 19.29 -18.36 2.57
CA GLU A 196 19.57 -16.94 2.79
C GLU A 196 18.65 -16.01 1.97
N ALA A 197 18.31 -16.36 0.72
CA ALA A 197 17.37 -15.56 -0.07
C ALA A 197 15.98 -15.51 0.59
N PHE A 198 15.45 -16.64 1.08
CA PHE A 198 14.18 -16.65 1.80
C PHE A 198 14.24 -15.85 3.11
N TYR A 199 15.36 -15.90 3.82
CA TYR A 199 15.59 -15.06 4.99
C TYR A 199 15.55 -13.56 4.65
N LYS A 200 16.29 -13.13 3.62
CA LYS A 200 16.32 -11.73 3.16
C LYS A 200 14.93 -11.26 2.70
N ILE A 201 14.21 -12.05 1.91
CA ILE A 201 12.84 -11.74 1.47
C ILE A 201 11.91 -11.56 2.68
N SER A 202 11.94 -12.52 3.61
CA SER A 202 11.11 -12.46 4.81
C SER A 202 11.40 -11.21 5.65
N ARG A 203 12.67 -10.83 5.78
CA ARG A 203 13.06 -9.59 6.47
C ARG A 203 12.57 -8.34 5.79
N ILE A 204 12.61 -8.28 4.46
CA ILE A 204 12.08 -7.14 3.70
C ILE A 204 10.58 -7.01 3.96
N TYR A 205 9.81 -8.09 3.79
CA TYR A 205 8.37 -8.06 4.09
C TYR A 205 8.10 -7.65 5.54
N TYR A 206 8.92 -8.12 6.49
CA TYR A 206 8.82 -7.72 7.89
C TYR A 206 9.00 -6.20 8.08
N GLN A 207 10.02 -5.62 7.44
CA GLN A 207 10.29 -4.18 7.53
C GLN A 207 9.21 -3.32 6.86
N LEU A 208 8.57 -3.84 5.80
CA LEU A 208 7.44 -3.20 5.13
C LEU A 208 6.11 -3.36 5.88
N GLY A 209 6.09 -4.16 6.96
CA GLY A 209 4.88 -4.44 7.74
C GLY A 209 4.03 -5.58 7.18
N ASP A 210 4.45 -6.24 6.11
CA ASP A 210 3.77 -7.36 5.45
C ASP A 210 4.02 -8.67 6.22
N HIS A 211 3.52 -8.72 7.45
CA HIS A 211 3.76 -9.82 8.40
C HIS A 211 3.31 -11.20 7.89
N GLU A 212 2.23 -11.28 7.11
CA GLU A 212 1.74 -12.55 6.55
C GLU A 212 2.73 -13.13 5.53
N LEU A 213 3.18 -12.31 4.58
CA LEU A 213 4.16 -12.69 3.57
C LEU A 213 5.52 -13.00 4.23
N SER A 214 5.93 -12.17 5.19
CA SER A 214 7.12 -12.44 5.99
C SER A 214 7.07 -13.82 6.66
N LEU A 215 5.92 -14.19 7.25
CA LEU A 215 5.72 -15.47 7.91
C LEU A 215 5.72 -16.64 6.92
N SER A 216 5.17 -16.49 5.71
CA SER A 216 5.24 -17.55 4.70
C SER A 216 6.66 -17.79 4.21
N GLU A 217 7.42 -16.72 3.95
CA GLU A 217 8.76 -16.82 3.35
C GLU A 217 9.77 -17.39 4.38
N VAL A 218 9.67 -17.03 5.66
CA VAL A 218 10.52 -17.64 6.70
C VAL A 218 10.18 -19.10 6.97
N ARG A 219 8.95 -19.54 6.68
CA ARG A 219 8.60 -20.98 6.72
C ARG A 219 9.28 -21.75 5.60
N GLU A 220 9.36 -21.20 4.39
CA GLU A 220 10.14 -21.81 3.31
C GLU A 220 11.63 -21.84 3.65
N CYS A 221 12.18 -20.80 4.29
CA CYS A 221 13.55 -20.85 4.84
C CYS A 221 13.75 -22.06 5.78
N LEU A 222 12.88 -22.21 6.78
CA LEU A 222 12.99 -23.30 7.77
C LEU A 222 12.67 -24.70 7.22
N LYS A 223 11.99 -24.77 6.08
CA LYS A 223 11.74 -26.03 5.37
C LYS A 223 12.99 -26.51 4.66
N LEU A 224 13.83 -25.61 4.18
CA LEU A 224 15.14 -25.92 3.59
C LEU A 224 16.16 -26.25 4.68
N ASP A 225 16.21 -25.47 5.75
CA ASP A 225 17.12 -25.66 6.89
C ASP A 225 16.39 -25.42 8.22
N GLN A 226 16.08 -26.51 8.93
CA GLN A 226 15.37 -26.48 10.20
C GLN A 226 16.22 -25.89 11.35
N ASP A 227 17.54 -25.92 11.23
CA ASP A 227 18.49 -25.47 12.25
C ASP A 227 18.99 -24.03 12.00
N HIS A 228 18.48 -23.36 10.97
CA HIS A 228 18.87 -22.01 10.61
C HIS A 228 18.48 -20.99 11.70
N LYS A 229 19.45 -20.62 12.54
CA LYS A 229 19.26 -19.79 13.75
C LYS A 229 18.54 -18.47 13.47
N GLN A 230 18.90 -17.74 12.41
CA GLN A 230 18.33 -16.43 12.12
C GLN A 230 16.86 -16.53 11.66
N CYS A 231 16.55 -17.39 10.69
CA CYS A 231 15.18 -17.72 10.30
C CYS A 231 14.33 -18.21 11.47
N PHE A 232 14.86 -19.06 12.35
CA PHE A 232 14.08 -19.53 13.50
C PHE A 232 13.76 -18.41 14.50
N SER A 233 14.72 -17.51 14.73
CA SER A 233 14.51 -16.30 15.54
C SER A 233 13.44 -15.39 14.94
N LEU A 234 13.55 -15.09 13.63
CA LEU A 234 12.59 -14.28 12.91
C LEU A 234 11.21 -14.93 12.91
N TYR A 235 11.11 -16.22 12.58
CA TYR A 235 9.86 -17.00 12.61
C TYR A 235 9.13 -16.88 13.94
N LYS A 236 9.82 -17.00 15.08
CA LYS A 236 9.19 -16.84 16.40
C LYS A 236 8.59 -15.44 16.58
N LYS A 237 9.33 -14.40 16.19
CA LYS A 237 8.89 -13.00 16.28
C LYS A 237 7.67 -12.76 15.38
N VAL A 238 7.78 -13.08 14.08
CA VAL A 238 6.71 -12.86 13.10
C VAL A 238 5.48 -13.70 13.40
N LYS A 239 5.63 -14.98 13.80
CA LYS A 239 4.50 -15.83 14.17
C LYS A 239 3.70 -15.27 15.34
N LYS A 240 4.38 -14.77 16.36
CA LYS A 240 3.72 -14.14 17.52
C LYS A 240 3.00 -12.86 17.10
N LEU A 241 3.68 -12.00 16.35
CA LEU A 241 3.17 -10.74 15.85
C LEU A 241 1.93 -10.95 14.96
N ASN A 242 2.04 -11.81 13.95
CA ASN A 242 0.97 -12.16 13.03
C ASN A 242 -0.27 -12.68 13.77
N LYS A 243 -0.09 -13.59 14.75
CA LYS A 243 -1.20 -14.10 15.56
C LYS A 243 -1.90 -13.00 16.39
N GLN A 244 -1.15 -12.03 16.90
CA GLN A 244 -1.73 -10.90 17.63
C GLN A 244 -2.56 -9.99 16.71
N ILE A 245 -2.04 -9.69 15.51
CA ILE A 245 -2.73 -8.86 14.51
C ILE A 245 -3.99 -9.57 13.98
N GLU A 246 -3.89 -10.83 13.56
CA GLU A 246 -5.05 -11.62 13.11
C GLU A 246 -6.14 -11.71 14.20
N SER A 247 -5.73 -11.92 15.45
CA SER A 247 -6.65 -11.93 16.58
C SER A 247 -7.29 -10.57 16.83
N ALA A 248 -6.58 -9.47 16.62
CA ALA A 248 -7.12 -8.12 16.80
C ALA A 248 -8.15 -7.79 15.71
N GLU A 249 -7.86 -8.11 14.45
CA GLU A 249 -8.79 -7.92 13.34
C GLU A 249 -10.06 -8.77 13.48
N GLU A 250 -9.96 -10.00 14.00
CA GLU A 250 -11.15 -10.80 14.32
C GLU A 250 -12.01 -10.14 15.40
N LEU A 251 -11.40 -9.61 16.46
CA LEU A 251 -12.13 -8.89 17.51
C LEU A 251 -12.82 -7.62 16.99
N ILE A 252 -12.20 -6.91 16.04
CA ILE A 252 -12.84 -5.78 15.35
C ILE A 252 -14.07 -6.24 14.57
N ARG A 253 -14.00 -7.37 13.85
CA ARG A 253 -15.16 -7.95 13.14
C ARG A 253 -16.28 -8.35 14.08
N GLU A 254 -15.94 -8.85 15.27
CA GLU A 254 -16.90 -9.18 16.34
C GLU A 254 -17.46 -7.94 17.07
N GLY A 255 -16.96 -6.73 16.80
CA GLY A 255 -17.35 -5.50 17.49
C GLY A 255 -16.77 -5.36 18.91
N ARG A 256 -15.78 -6.19 19.27
CA ARG A 256 -15.12 -6.19 20.58
C ARG A 256 -13.90 -5.24 20.58
N TYR A 257 -14.19 -3.95 20.47
CA TYR A 257 -13.18 -2.91 20.25
C TYR A 257 -12.15 -2.79 21.39
N GLU A 258 -12.57 -2.84 22.65
CA GLU A 258 -11.65 -2.77 23.80
C GLU A 258 -10.65 -3.94 23.82
N ASP A 259 -11.12 -5.15 23.51
CA ASP A 259 -10.24 -6.32 23.41
C ASP A 259 -9.25 -6.17 22.24
N ALA A 260 -9.69 -5.61 21.11
CA ALA A 260 -8.85 -5.34 19.96
C ALA A 260 -7.76 -4.29 20.26
N ILE A 261 -8.10 -3.22 20.98
CA ILE A 261 -7.14 -2.19 21.43
C ILE A 261 -6.04 -2.83 22.27
N ASN A 262 -6.41 -3.65 23.26
CA ASN A 262 -5.45 -4.37 24.10
C ASN A 262 -4.52 -5.31 23.29
N LYS A 263 -5.03 -5.92 22.20
CA LYS A 263 -4.19 -6.72 21.29
C LYS A 263 -3.23 -5.84 20.50
N TYR A 264 -3.67 -4.70 19.98
CA TYR A 264 -2.79 -3.79 19.25
C TYR A 264 -1.72 -3.14 20.14
N ASP A 265 -2.03 -2.85 21.41
CA ASP A 265 -0.99 -2.48 22.39
C ASP A 265 0.04 -3.59 22.60
N SER A 266 -0.40 -4.85 22.58
CA SER A 266 0.50 -6.00 22.68
C SER A 266 1.35 -6.19 21.41
N VAL A 267 0.86 -5.79 20.24
CA VAL A 267 1.62 -5.74 18.98
C VAL A 267 2.76 -4.72 19.11
N MET A 268 2.45 -3.49 19.53
CA MET A 268 3.46 -2.43 19.71
C MET A 268 4.53 -2.80 20.76
N LYS A 269 4.16 -3.55 21.80
CA LYS A 269 5.12 -4.09 22.79
C LYS A 269 5.97 -5.23 22.23
N THR A 270 5.45 -6.01 21.28
CA THR A 270 6.14 -7.15 20.68
C THR A 270 7.11 -6.71 19.59
N GLU A 271 6.78 -5.65 18.86
CA GLU A 271 7.64 -5.02 17.88
C GLU A 271 7.71 -3.49 18.08
N PRO A 272 8.65 -3.01 18.92
CA PRO A 272 8.88 -1.58 19.13
C PRO A 272 9.90 -0.96 18.15
N GLU A 273 10.69 -1.78 17.43
CA GLU A 273 11.83 -1.28 16.64
C GLU A 273 11.43 -0.86 15.23
N VAL A 274 10.41 -1.49 14.64
CA VAL A 274 9.97 -1.22 13.28
C VAL A 274 8.74 -0.30 13.29
N PRO A 275 8.88 1.00 12.93
CA PRO A 275 7.83 2.00 13.16
C PRO A 275 6.49 1.71 12.48
N ILE A 276 6.50 1.05 11.32
CA ILE A 276 5.28 0.76 10.55
C ILE A 276 4.24 -0.04 11.35
N TYR A 277 4.68 -0.95 12.23
CA TYR A 277 3.77 -1.72 13.08
C TYR A 277 3.12 -0.85 14.15
N ALA A 278 3.86 0.13 14.70
CA ALA A 278 3.30 1.07 15.66
C ALA A 278 2.31 2.03 14.99
N THR A 279 2.63 2.57 13.82
CA THR A 279 1.73 3.44 13.06
C THR A 279 0.44 2.72 12.67
N ARG A 280 0.55 1.52 12.07
CA ARG A 280 -0.62 0.71 11.71
C ARG A 280 -1.44 0.29 12.94
N ALA A 281 -0.79 -0.09 14.04
CA ALA A 281 -1.51 -0.42 15.28
C ALA A 281 -2.29 0.79 15.82
N LYS A 282 -1.70 1.99 15.82
CA LYS A 282 -2.38 3.22 16.22
C LYS A 282 -3.55 3.59 15.30
N GLU A 283 -3.42 3.39 13.99
CA GLU A 283 -4.54 3.56 13.04
C GLU A 283 -5.71 2.65 13.43
N ARG A 284 -5.45 1.37 13.71
CA ARG A 284 -6.49 0.42 14.11
C ARG A 284 -7.07 0.71 15.49
N ILE A 285 -6.26 1.22 16.44
CA ILE A 285 -6.76 1.69 17.74
C ILE A 285 -7.66 2.92 17.58
N CYS A 286 -7.26 3.89 16.75
CA CYS A 286 -8.09 5.05 16.37
C CYS A 286 -9.45 4.59 15.81
N HIS A 287 -9.44 3.61 14.91
CA HIS A 287 -10.66 2.99 14.38
C HIS A 287 -11.54 2.39 15.48
N CYS A 288 -10.95 1.59 16.37
CA CYS A 288 -11.67 0.94 17.48
C CYS A 288 -12.32 1.97 18.42
N LEU A 289 -11.57 3.00 18.82
CA LEU A 289 -12.07 4.06 19.71
C LEU A 289 -13.22 4.85 19.06
N SER A 290 -13.10 5.18 17.77
CA SER A 290 -14.15 5.86 17.02
C SER A 290 -15.43 5.01 16.95
N LYS A 291 -15.32 3.73 16.60
CA LYS A 291 -16.47 2.80 16.54
C LYS A 291 -17.08 2.49 17.91
N ASN A 292 -16.28 2.53 18.97
CA ASN A 292 -16.73 2.39 20.35
C ASN A 292 -17.29 3.69 20.96
N GLN A 293 -17.42 4.76 20.16
CA GLN A 293 -17.95 6.07 20.56
C GLN A 293 -17.11 6.78 21.65
N GLN A 294 -15.83 6.43 21.79
CA GLN A 294 -14.86 7.09 22.67
C GLN A 294 -14.21 8.28 21.95
N ALA A 295 -15.01 9.30 21.65
CA ALA A 295 -14.63 10.36 20.72
C ALA A 295 -13.38 11.16 21.14
N THR A 296 -13.29 11.56 22.40
CA THR A 296 -12.14 12.36 22.91
C THR A 296 -10.81 11.62 22.81
N GLU A 297 -10.79 10.30 23.03
CA GLU A 297 -9.59 9.46 22.92
C GLU A 297 -9.28 9.16 21.46
N ALA A 298 -10.31 8.87 20.66
CA ALA A 298 -10.18 8.68 19.21
C ALA A 298 -9.50 9.90 18.56
N ILE A 299 -9.97 11.12 18.84
CA ILE A 299 -9.40 12.35 18.27
C ILE A 299 -7.90 12.46 18.58
N LYS A 300 -7.47 12.13 19.80
CA LYS A 300 -6.05 12.16 20.19
C LYS A 300 -5.23 11.16 19.38
N VAL A 301 -5.62 9.88 19.39
CA VAL A 301 -4.86 8.81 18.71
C VAL A 301 -4.86 9.00 17.20
N CYS A 302 -6.00 9.32 16.59
CA CYS A 302 -6.08 9.59 15.16
C CYS A 302 -5.21 10.80 14.77
N THR A 303 -5.11 11.82 15.63
CA THR A 303 -4.22 12.97 15.38
C THR A 303 -2.76 12.58 15.42
N GLU A 304 -2.34 11.69 16.31
CA GLU A 304 -0.97 11.15 16.30
C GLU A 304 -0.65 10.39 15.01
N VAL A 305 -1.62 9.59 14.50
CA VAL A 305 -1.46 8.89 13.22
C VAL A 305 -1.32 9.90 12.08
N LEU A 306 -2.19 10.91 12.03
CA LEU A 306 -2.20 11.92 10.97
C LEU A 306 -1.02 12.90 11.03
N GLN A 307 -0.30 12.99 12.15
CA GLN A 307 0.99 13.68 12.21
C GLN A 307 2.09 12.92 11.45
N LEU A 308 2.01 11.60 11.40
CA LEU A 308 2.95 10.73 10.69
C LEU A 308 2.51 10.53 9.23
N GLU A 309 1.20 10.35 9.01
CA GLU A 309 0.59 10.06 7.71
C GLU A 309 -0.60 11.01 7.46
N PRO A 310 -0.37 12.27 7.05
CA PRO A 310 -1.44 13.27 6.89
C PRO A 310 -2.52 12.90 5.86
N SER A 311 -2.20 12.00 4.92
CA SER A 311 -3.10 11.52 3.88
C SER A 311 -3.76 10.17 4.22
N ASN A 312 -3.60 9.65 5.44
CA ASN A 312 -4.23 8.38 5.84
C ASN A 312 -5.77 8.54 5.88
N VAL A 313 -6.42 8.02 4.84
CA VAL A 313 -7.87 8.16 4.62
C VAL A 313 -8.70 7.53 5.73
N ASN A 314 -8.26 6.39 6.27
CA ASN A 314 -8.99 5.71 7.36
C ASN A 314 -8.96 6.54 8.64
N ALA A 315 -7.78 7.03 9.04
CA ALA A 315 -7.63 7.86 10.23
C ALA A 315 -8.40 9.19 10.11
N LEU A 316 -8.44 9.80 8.92
CA LEU A 316 -9.27 10.99 8.67
C LEU A 316 -10.76 10.70 8.84
N LYS A 317 -11.27 9.59 8.28
CA LYS A 317 -12.68 9.18 8.40
C LYS A 317 -13.05 8.90 9.86
N ASP A 318 -12.23 8.12 10.56
CA ASP A 318 -12.50 7.75 11.95
C ASP A 318 -12.41 8.96 12.90
N ARG A 319 -11.51 9.92 12.64
CA ARG A 319 -11.44 11.19 13.38
C ARG A 319 -12.63 12.11 13.07
N ALA A 320 -13.06 12.18 11.82
CA ALA A 320 -14.24 12.93 11.43
C ALA A 320 -15.51 12.41 12.12
N GLU A 321 -15.71 11.09 12.19
CA GLU A 321 -16.82 10.49 12.96
C GLU A 321 -16.72 10.82 14.45
N ALA A 322 -15.51 10.83 15.03
CA ALA A 322 -15.31 11.25 16.42
C ALA A 322 -15.63 12.75 16.62
N TYR A 323 -15.29 13.63 15.68
CA TYR A 323 -15.69 15.04 15.73
C TYR A 323 -17.20 15.23 15.64
N LEU A 324 -17.91 14.42 14.84
CA LEU A 324 -19.37 14.44 14.78
C LEU A 324 -20.02 14.09 16.12
N LEU A 325 -19.42 13.18 16.90
CA LEU A 325 -19.89 12.82 18.24
C LEU A 325 -19.69 13.96 19.27
N GLU A 326 -18.69 14.81 19.06
CA GLU A 326 -18.39 15.98 19.92
C GLU A 326 -19.01 17.29 19.39
N ASP A 327 -19.90 17.21 18.39
CA ASP A 327 -20.54 18.35 17.72
C ASP A 327 -19.55 19.35 17.05
N LEU A 328 -18.33 18.89 16.75
CA LEU A 328 -17.27 19.65 16.07
C LEU A 328 -17.39 19.50 14.55
N TYR A 329 -18.48 20.01 13.99
CA TYR A 329 -18.86 19.72 12.60
C TYR A 329 -17.92 20.34 11.56
N GLU A 330 -17.34 21.50 11.85
CA GLU A 330 -16.42 22.19 10.91
C GLU A 330 -15.13 21.37 10.74
N GLU A 331 -14.61 20.84 11.85
CA GLU A 331 -13.46 19.95 11.87
C GLU A 331 -13.73 18.62 11.17
N ALA A 332 -14.92 18.05 11.38
CA ALA A 332 -15.37 16.83 10.68
C ALA A 332 -15.43 17.04 9.15
N ILE A 333 -15.99 18.17 8.69
CA ILE A 333 -16.06 18.52 7.27
C ILE A 333 -14.64 18.61 6.68
N LYS A 334 -13.73 19.31 7.37
CA LYS A 334 -12.35 19.47 6.91
C LYS A 334 -11.61 18.14 6.76
N ASP A 335 -11.80 17.21 7.71
CA ASP A 335 -11.20 15.88 7.63
C ASP A 335 -11.79 15.08 6.45
N TYR A 336 -13.11 15.14 6.22
CA TYR A 336 -13.73 14.50 5.07
C TYR A 336 -13.30 15.09 3.71
N GLU A 337 -13.13 16.41 3.62
CA GLU A 337 -12.61 17.08 2.42
C GLU A 337 -11.17 16.63 2.13
N THR A 338 -10.34 16.56 3.17
CA THR A 338 -8.97 16.06 3.05
C THR A 338 -8.95 14.60 2.62
N ALA A 339 -9.84 13.77 3.18
CA ALA A 339 -9.98 12.37 2.80
C ALA A 339 -10.44 12.21 1.34
N GLN A 340 -11.39 13.05 0.90
CA GLN A 340 -11.90 13.05 -0.47
C GLN A 340 -10.82 13.40 -1.50
N ALA A 341 -9.92 14.33 -1.17
CA ALA A 341 -8.79 14.69 -2.03
C ALA A 341 -7.79 13.56 -2.22
N ASN A 342 -7.73 12.60 -1.29
CA ASN A 342 -6.79 11.46 -1.32
C ASN A 342 -7.46 10.13 -1.72
N SER A 343 -8.78 10.12 -1.95
CA SER A 343 -9.54 8.93 -2.36
C SER A 343 -10.69 9.31 -3.28
N GLU A 344 -10.46 9.22 -4.59
CA GLU A 344 -11.49 9.48 -5.58
C GLU A 344 -12.64 8.47 -5.49
N ASN A 345 -13.89 8.96 -5.46
CA ASN A 345 -15.13 8.18 -5.53
C ASN A 345 -15.48 7.28 -4.31
N ASP A 346 -14.88 7.45 -3.13
CA ASP A 346 -15.33 6.74 -1.92
C ASP A 346 -16.74 7.25 -1.50
N GLN A 347 -17.72 6.34 -1.53
CA GLN A 347 -19.10 6.61 -1.12
C GLN A 347 -19.21 6.98 0.36
N GLN A 348 -18.42 6.34 1.24
CA GLN A 348 -18.48 6.59 2.68
C GLN A 348 -18.04 8.02 3.02
N ILE A 349 -17.01 8.53 2.31
CA ILE A 349 -16.52 9.90 2.49
C ILE A 349 -17.59 10.91 2.07
N ARG A 350 -18.24 10.69 0.91
CA ARG A 350 -19.31 11.58 0.42
C ARG A 350 -20.50 11.60 1.38
N GLU A 351 -20.97 10.42 1.81
CA GLU A 351 -22.08 10.32 2.75
C GLU A 351 -21.73 10.95 4.11
N GLY A 352 -20.50 10.77 4.59
CA GLY A 352 -19.98 11.39 5.81
C GLY A 352 -19.94 12.91 5.72
N LEU A 353 -19.42 13.45 4.60
CA LEU A 353 -19.35 14.88 4.33
C LEU A 353 -20.75 15.51 4.26
N GLU A 354 -21.68 14.90 3.51
CA GLU A 354 -23.06 15.37 3.43
C GLU A 354 -23.76 15.35 4.80
N ARG A 355 -23.50 14.31 5.60
CA ARG A 355 -24.02 14.20 6.97
C ARG A 355 -23.46 15.33 7.84
N ALA A 356 -22.15 15.56 7.81
CA ALA A 356 -21.49 16.61 8.58
C ALA A 356 -22.01 18.01 8.20
N GLN A 357 -22.13 18.30 6.90
CA GLN A 357 -22.69 19.56 6.39
C GLN A 357 -24.15 19.75 6.81
N ARG A 358 -24.97 18.69 6.78
CA ARG A 358 -26.36 18.74 7.24
C ARG A 358 -26.44 19.03 8.74
N MET A 359 -25.60 18.40 9.54
CA MET A 359 -25.53 18.62 10.99
C MET A 359 -25.04 20.04 11.32
N LEU A 360 -24.04 20.56 10.60
CA LEU A 360 -23.60 21.95 10.71
C LEU A 360 -24.73 22.93 10.36
N LYS A 361 -25.44 22.71 9.24
CA LYS A 361 -26.58 23.55 8.88
C LYS A 361 -27.69 23.48 9.92
N GLN A 362 -27.93 22.32 10.52
CA GLN A 362 -28.92 22.16 11.58
C GLN A 362 -28.50 22.84 12.90
N SER A 363 -27.21 22.81 13.25
CA SER A 363 -26.71 23.47 14.47
C SER A 363 -26.68 25.00 14.35
N GLN A 364 -26.50 25.52 13.13
CA GLN A 364 -26.59 26.95 12.82
C GLN A 364 -28.04 27.48 12.77
N LYS A 365 -29.03 26.61 12.53
CA LYS A 365 -30.45 27.01 12.53
C LYS A 365 -30.89 27.47 13.91
N ARG A 366 -31.39 28.71 13.98
CA ARG A 366 -31.91 29.31 15.22
C ARG A 366 -33.31 28.78 15.51
N ASP A 367 -33.50 28.13 16.67
CA ASP A 367 -34.85 27.82 17.15
C ASP A 367 -35.38 28.97 18.02
N TYR A 368 -36.11 29.90 17.41
CA TYR A 368 -36.66 31.08 18.08
C TYR A 368 -37.62 30.73 19.24
N TYR A 369 -38.35 29.61 19.15
CA TYR A 369 -39.24 29.17 20.23
C TYR A 369 -38.43 28.67 21.42
N LYS A 370 -37.35 27.92 21.17
CA LYS A 370 -36.42 27.45 22.20
C LYS A 370 -35.66 28.61 22.84
N ILE A 371 -35.24 29.62 22.06
CA ILE A 371 -34.56 30.83 22.56
C ILE A 371 -35.45 31.58 23.57
N LEU A 372 -36.74 31.75 23.27
CA LEU A 372 -37.68 32.40 24.20
C LEU A 372 -38.27 31.46 25.26
N GLY A 373 -38.03 30.15 25.16
CA GLY A 373 -38.58 29.15 26.09
C GLY A 373 -40.11 29.03 26.02
N VAL A 374 -40.71 29.25 24.85
CA VAL A 374 -42.17 29.21 24.63
C VAL A 374 -42.56 28.06 23.69
N LYS A 375 -43.79 27.55 23.82
CA LYS A 375 -44.30 26.50 22.93
C LYS A 375 -44.54 27.05 21.52
N ARG A 376 -44.51 26.19 20.49
CA ARG A 376 -44.79 26.58 19.10
C ARG A 376 -46.17 27.22 18.90
N ASN A 377 -47.15 26.84 19.72
CA ASN A 377 -48.50 27.42 19.70
C ASN A 377 -48.66 28.66 20.60
N ALA A 378 -47.58 29.22 21.15
CA ALA A 378 -47.63 30.37 22.05
C ALA A 378 -48.30 31.58 21.40
N ARG A 379 -49.16 32.26 22.16
CA ARG A 379 -49.83 33.49 21.73
C ARG A 379 -48.84 34.65 21.73
N LYS A 380 -49.11 35.67 20.90
CA LYS A 380 -48.27 36.88 20.81
C LYS A 380 -47.96 37.52 22.17
N GLN A 381 -48.94 37.53 23.08
CA GLN A 381 -48.77 38.05 24.45
C GLN A 381 -47.78 37.24 25.29
N GLU A 382 -47.76 35.90 25.13
CA GLU A 382 -46.85 35.01 25.84
C GLU A 382 -45.41 35.17 25.35
N ILE A 383 -45.23 35.33 24.03
CA ILE A 383 -43.95 35.63 23.38
C ILE A 383 -43.38 36.96 23.90
N ILE A 384 -44.20 38.02 23.95
CA ILE A 384 -43.79 39.33 24.47
C ILE A 384 -43.44 39.24 25.96
N LYS A 385 -44.19 38.47 26.75
CA LYS A 385 -43.91 38.27 28.18
C LYS A 385 -42.58 37.54 28.39
N ALA A 386 -42.32 36.49 27.63
CA ALA A 386 -41.07 35.74 27.67
C ALA A 386 -39.87 36.61 27.24
N TYR A 387 -40.03 37.37 26.15
CA TYR A 387 -39.04 38.35 25.69
C TYR A 387 -38.69 39.36 26.78
N ARG A 388 -39.69 40.03 27.39
CA ARG A 388 -39.43 41.04 28.45
C ARG A 388 -38.64 40.45 29.62
N LYS A 389 -38.97 39.22 30.03
CA LYS A 389 -38.26 38.52 31.10
C LYS A 389 -36.81 38.26 30.73
N LEU A 390 -36.56 37.69 29.54
CA LEU A 390 -35.23 37.32 29.09
C LEU A 390 -34.37 38.54 28.72
N ALA A 391 -34.95 39.56 28.10
CA ALA A 391 -34.29 40.81 27.78
C ALA A 391 -33.84 41.55 29.04
N SER A 392 -34.66 41.57 30.10
CA SER A 392 -34.27 42.14 31.38
C SER A 392 -33.19 41.34 32.09
N GLN A 393 -33.10 40.02 31.88
CA GLN A 393 -32.07 39.16 32.49
C GLN A 393 -30.74 39.27 31.77
N TRP A 394 -30.76 39.24 30.43
CA TRP A 394 -29.59 39.20 29.57
C TRP A 394 -29.16 40.60 29.06
N HIS A 395 -29.66 41.68 29.65
CA HIS A 395 -29.20 43.02 29.29
C HIS A 395 -27.70 43.17 29.63
N PRO A 396 -26.84 43.67 28.73
CA PRO A 396 -25.39 43.78 28.97
C PRO A 396 -25.02 44.57 30.24
N ASP A 397 -25.85 45.53 30.64
CA ASP A 397 -25.66 46.32 31.87
C ASP A 397 -25.72 45.49 33.17
N ASN A 398 -26.29 44.29 33.12
CA ASN A 398 -26.37 43.41 34.28
C ASN A 398 -25.05 42.66 34.57
N PHE A 399 -24.06 42.73 33.66
CA PHE A 399 -22.82 41.97 33.75
C PHE A 399 -21.62 42.91 33.89
N GLN A 400 -20.65 42.53 34.71
CA GLN A 400 -19.51 43.41 35.07
C GLN A 400 -18.26 43.10 34.23
N SER A 401 -18.00 41.83 33.92
CA SER A 401 -16.84 41.42 33.14
C SER A 401 -17.07 41.56 31.64
N GLU A 402 -16.01 41.90 30.90
CA GLU A 402 -16.08 42.09 29.44
C GLU A 402 -16.44 40.79 28.69
N GLU A 403 -15.99 39.63 29.20
CA GLU A 403 -16.34 38.32 28.63
C GLU A 403 -17.81 37.96 28.86
N GLU A 404 -18.36 38.26 30.04
CA GLU A 404 -19.79 38.03 30.32
C GLU A 404 -20.67 39.00 29.55
N LYS A 405 -20.27 40.27 29.42
CA LYS A 405 -20.97 41.26 28.58
C LYS A 405 -21.08 40.79 27.14
N LYS A 406 -19.99 40.30 26.53
CA LYS A 406 -20.01 39.75 25.17
C LYS A 406 -20.93 38.53 25.04
N LYS A 407 -20.94 37.63 26.04
CA LYS A 407 -21.86 36.47 26.05
C LYS A 407 -23.31 36.91 26.21
N ALA A 408 -23.58 37.90 27.06
CA ALA A 408 -24.90 38.47 27.28
C ALA A 408 -25.41 39.21 26.04
N GLU A 409 -24.55 39.96 25.36
CA GLU A 409 -24.85 40.66 24.10
C GLU A 409 -25.29 39.68 23.01
N LYS A 410 -24.53 38.58 22.79
CA LYS A 410 -24.93 37.52 21.84
C LYS A 410 -26.32 36.97 22.16
N LYS A 411 -26.57 36.64 23.43
CA LYS A 411 -27.88 36.12 23.85
C LYS A 411 -29.00 37.16 23.71
N PHE A 412 -28.73 38.42 24.02
CA PHE A 412 -29.70 39.50 23.89
C PHE A 412 -30.11 39.71 22.43
N ILE A 413 -29.14 39.63 21.51
CA ILE A 413 -29.38 39.67 20.06
C ILE A 413 -30.29 38.50 19.64
N ASP A 414 -30.00 37.27 20.07
CA ASP A 414 -30.82 36.11 19.75
C ASP A 414 -32.26 36.23 20.32
N ILE A 415 -32.39 36.74 21.55
CA ILE A 415 -33.68 36.99 22.21
C ILE A 415 -34.50 38.05 21.44
N ALA A 416 -33.84 39.12 20.96
CA ALA A 416 -34.48 40.17 20.19
C ALA A 416 -34.93 39.66 18.80
N ALA A 417 -34.05 38.93 18.10
CA ALA A 417 -34.37 38.28 16.84
C ALA A 417 -35.55 37.31 16.97
N ALA A 418 -35.57 36.49 18.04
CA ALA A 418 -36.66 35.57 18.31
C ALA A 418 -38.00 36.29 18.54
N LYS A 419 -37.99 37.43 19.25
CA LYS A 419 -39.20 38.25 19.41
C LYS A 419 -39.67 38.80 18.06
N GLU A 420 -38.76 39.30 17.23
CA GLU A 420 -39.09 39.88 15.92
C GLU A 420 -39.81 38.86 15.04
N VAL A 421 -39.18 37.69 14.85
CA VAL A 421 -39.72 36.60 14.03
C VAL A 421 -41.05 36.09 14.56
N LEU A 422 -41.16 35.85 15.86
CA LEU A 422 -42.35 35.19 16.43
C LEU A 422 -43.54 36.15 16.66
N THR A 423 -43.31 37.47 16.65
CA THR A 423 -44.40 38.47 16.83
C THR A 423 -44.94 39.02 15.52
N ASP A 424 -44.19 38.90 14.42
CA ASP A 424 -44.64 39.19 13.07
C ASP A 424 -45.37 37.97 12.46
N PRO A 425 -46.65 38.09 12.05
CA PRO A 425 -47.41 36.95 11.53
C PRO A 425 -46.81 36.32 10.25
N GLU A 426 -46.20 37.11 9.38
CA GLU A 426 -45.62 36.61 8.13
C GLU A 426 -44.29 35.91 8.38
N MET A 427 -43.41 36.51 9.18
CA MET A 427 -42.12 35.92 9.54
C MET A 427 -42.32 34.64 10.35
N ARG A 428 -43.25 34.64 11.30
CA ARG A 428 -43.60 33.43 12.06
C ARG A 428 -44.12 32.33 11.15
N ARG A 429 -44.97 32.66 10.18
CA ARG A 429 -45.50 31.68 9.22
C ARG A 429 -44.38 31.07 8.36
N LYS A 430 -43.43 31.88 7.89
CA LYS A 430 -42.24 31.39 7.16
C LYS A 430 -41.40 30.45 8.03
N PHE A 431 -41.12 30.87 9.27
CA PHE A 431 -40.38 30.06 10.22
C PHE A 431 -41.09 28.73 10.56
N ASP A 432 -42.40 28.77 10.77
CA ASP A 432 -43.21 27.57 11.01
C ASP A 432 -43.31 26.66 9.78
N ALA A 433 -43.16 27.21 8.58
CA ALA A 433 -43.05 26.48 7.32
C ALA A 433 -41.64 25.90 7.05
N GLY A 434 -40.68 26.15 7.94
CA GLY A 434 -39.31 25.62 7.86
C GLY A 434 -38.30 26.54 7.16
N GLU A 435 -38.70 27.75 6.79
CA GLU A 435 -37.86 28.80 6.22
C GLU A 435 -37.49 29.80 7.30
N ASP A 436 -36.21 29.95 7.65
CA ASP A 436 -35.80 30.96 8.63
C ASP A 436 -35.79 32.35 7.99
N PRO A 437 -36.71 33.26 8.37
CA PRO A 437 -36.84 34.58 7.73
C PRO A 437 -35.64 35.50 7.95
N LEU A 438 -34.75 35.16 8.88
CA LEU A 438 -33.52 35.91 9.16
C LEU A 438 -32.26 35.18 8.65
N ASP A 439 -32.40 34.03 7.99
CA ASP A 439 -31.27 33.29 7.40
C ASP A 439 -30.81 33.96 6.09
N ALA A 440 -29.52 34.27 5.99
CA ALA A 440 -28.92 35.00 4.90
C ALA A 440 -28.99 34.25 3.55
N GLU A 441 -29.03 32.91 3.57
CA GLU A 441 -29.22 32.09 2.36
C GLU A 441 -30.64 32.13 1.80
N SER A 442 -31.65 32.33 2.66
CA SER A 442 -33.06 32.43 2.24
C SER A 442 -33.38 33.74 1.49
N GLN A 443 -32.47 34.72 1.52
CA GLN A 443 -32.57 36.00 0.81
C GLN A 443 -31.78 36.05 -0.51
N GLN A 444 -31.18 34.94 -0.98
CA GLN A 444 -30.46 34.91 -2.26
C GLN A 444 -31.37 34.84 -3.49
N GLY A 445 -31.98 35.99 -3.78
CA GLY A 445 -32.23 36.44 -5.15
C GLY A 445 -31.18 37.49 -5.53
N GLY A 446 -29.94 37.06 -5.80
CA GLY A 446 -28.91 37.84 -6.52
C GLY A 446 -27.79 38.50 -5.69
N GLY A 447 -26.54 38.00 -5.87
CA GLY A 447 -25.29 38.74 -5.57
C GLY A 447 -24.24 38.00 -4.74
N ASN A 448 -23.00 37.95 -5.24
CA ASN A 448 -21.78 37.24 -4.77
C ASN A 448 -21.44 37.29 -3.25
N PRO A 449 -20.68 36.29 -2.72
CA PRO A 449 -20.77 35.85 -1.32
C PRO A 449 -19.64 36.22 -0.34
N PHE A 450 -18.65 37.07 -0.68
CA PHE A 450 -17.44 37.20 0.16
C PHE A 450 -17.16 38.56 0.82
N HIS A 451 -18.08 39.54 0.76
CA HIS A 451 -17.84 40.83 1.40
C HIS A 451 -19.12 41.48 1.94
N ARG A 452 -19.68 41.01 3.07
CA ARG A 452 -20.46 41.89 3.94
C ARG A 452 -20.25 41.58 5.42
N ASN A 453 -19.45 42.46 6.02
CA ASN A 453 -19.35 42.71 7.45
C ASN A 453 -20.75 42.82 8.10
N TRP A 454 -20.87 42.29 9.32
CA TRP A 454 -22.01 42.30 10.25
C TRP A 454 -22.74 43.66 10.45
N ASN A 455 -22.16 44.77 9.97
CA ASN A 455 -22.67 46.14 10.16
C ASN A 455 -23.57 46.68 9.03
N THR A 456 -24.08 45.86 8.11
CA THR A 456 -24.96 46.33 7.01
C THR A 456 -26.39 45.80 7.11
N TRP A 457 -26.90 45.60 8.33
CA TRP A 457 -28.34 45.53 8.57
C TRP A 457 -28.98 46.88 8.24
N GLN A 458 -29.47 47.08 7.01
CA GLN A 458 -30.37 48.18 6.69
C GLN A 458 -31.72 47.92 7.38
N GLY A 459 -31.82 48.28 8.66
CA GLY A 459 -33.08 48.31 9.40
C GLY A 459 -33.02 47.85 10.85
N PHE A 460 -31.99 47.12 11.27
CA PHE A 460 -31.85 46.66 12.66
C PHE A 460 -30.46 47.01 13.18
N ASN A 461 -30.37 48.17 13.83
CA ASN A 461 -29.23 48.51 14.65
C ASN A 461 -29.75 48.71 16.08
N PRO A 462 -29.73 47.66 16.95
CA PRO A 462 -30.26 47.77 18.30
C PRO A 462 -29.51 48.81 19.16
N PHE A 463 -28.37 49.31 18.66
CA PHE A 463 -27.51 50.31 19.30
C PHE A 463 -27.21 51.55 18.43
N GLY A 464 -27.87 51.71 17.27
CA GLY A 464 -27.57 52.76 16.29
C GLY A 464 -28.54 53.94 16.30
N SER A 465 -27.99 55.16 16.31
CA SER A 465 -28.73 56.43 16.20
C SER A 465 -29.18 56.76 14.76
N GLY A 466 -29.95 55.88 14.12
CA GLY A 466 -30.52 56.09 12.77
C GLY A 466 -31.98 55.67 12.71
N GLY A 467 -32.87 56.61 12.31
CA GLY A 467 -34.32 56.53 12.43
C GLY A 467 -35.03 55.42 11.63
N GLY A 468 -34.99 54.18 12.14
CA GLY A 468 -35.94 53.11 11.84
C GLY A 468 -37.09 53.05 12.87
N PRO A 469 -38.15 52.23 12.64
CA PRO A 469 -39.40 52.26 13.40
C PRO A 469 -39.30 51.86 14.88
N PHE A 470 -38.13 51.38 15.33
CA PHE A 470 -37.86 51.01 16.71
C PHE A 470 -36.44 51.44 17.11
N THR A 471 -36.29 52.68 17.56
CA THR A 471 -35.07 53.19 18.20
C THR A 471 -35.22 53.13 19.72
N PHE A 472 -34.27 52.50 20.41
CA PHE A 472 -34.17 52.57 21.87
C PHE A 472 -33.19 53.70 22.25
N LYS A 473 -33.64 54.68 23.03
CA LYS A 473 -32.77 55.73 23.59
C LYS A 473 -32.21 55.28 24.93
N PHE A 474 -30.90 55.09 24.99
CA PHE A 474 -30.18 54.90 26.25
C PHE A 474 -29.85 56.26 26.86
N HIS A 475 -30.20 56.47 28.14
CA HIS A 475 -29.66 57.56 28.95
C HIS A 475 -28.58 56.96 29.85
N PHE A 476 -27.33 57.31 29.59
CA PHE A 476 -26.25 57.07 30.53
C PHE A 476 -26.32 58.18 31.59
N SER A 477 -26.47 57.79 32.86
CA SER A 477 -26.31 58.68 34.02
C SER A 477 -24.92 58.52 34.60
#